data_AF-A0A537LKB4-F1
#
_entry.id   AF-A0A537LKB4-F1
#
_cell.length_a   1.000
_cell.length_b   1.000
_cell.length_c   1.000
_cell.angle_alpha   90.00
_cell.angle_beta   90.00
_cell.angle_gamma   90.00
#
_symmetry.space_group_name_H-M   'P 1'
#
loop_
_entity.id
_entity.type
_entity.pdbx_description
1 polymer ?
#
loop_
_entity_poly.entity_id
_entity_poly.type
_entity_poly.pdbx_seq_one_letter_code
_entity_poly.pdbx_strand_id
1 'polypeptide(L)'
;IKKYGGFIPGIRPGRPTSDYLTKILERLTLVGAFFLGLIAVGPIALGRFTGQLTLYLAGTSLLIVVGVALETMKQLEAQLLMRSYEGFIR
;
A
#
# COMPACT_ATOMS: atom_id res chain seq x y z
N ILE A 1 -15.60 -0.60 -13.49
CA ILE A 1 -16.24 0.73 -13.42
C ILE A 1 -17.31 0.92 -14.51
N LYS A 2 -17.04 0.66 -15.80
CA LYS A 2 -18.07 0.71 -16.87
C LYS A 2 -19.29 -0.22 -16.65
N LYS A 3 -19.10 -1.39 -16.02
CA LYS A 3 -20.19 -2.33 -15.66
C LYS A 3 -21.00 -1.93 -14.41
N TYR A 4 -20.53 -0.95 -13.63
CA TYR A 4 -21.12 -0.52 -12.35
C TYR A 4 -21.51 0.98 -12.36
N GLY A 5 -21.72 1.58 -13.53
CA GLY A 5 -22.26 2.94 -13.67
C GLY A 5 -21.33 4.11 -13.31
N GLY A 6 -20.11 3.87 -12.82
CA GLY A 6 -19.19 4.94 -12.44
C GLY A 6 -18.51 5.62 -13.64
N PHE A 7 -18.38 6.95 -13.60
CA PHE A 7 -17.59 7.75 -14.53
C PHE A 7 -16.76 8.80 -13.79
N ILE A 8 -15.60 9.15 -14.35
CA ILE A 8 -14.77 10.23 -13.81
C ILE A 8 -15.35 11.55 -14.32
N PRO A 9 -15.72 12.50 -13.45
CA PRO A 9 -16.22 13.81 -13.86
C PRO A 9 -15.22 14.49 -14.81
N GLY A 10 -15.71 15.02 -15.93
CA GLY A 10 -14.88 15.72 -16.93
C GLY A 10 -14.21 14.84 -17.99
N ILE A 11 -14.33 13.51 -17.94
CA ILE A 11 -13.74 12.60 -18.96
C ILE A 11 -14.81 11.65 -19.51
N ARG A 12 -14.91 11.56 -20.84
CA ARG A 12 -15.88 10.69 -21.51
C ARG A 12 -15.65 9.21 -21.11
N PRO A 13 -16.69 8.43 -20.76
CA PRO A 13 -16.50 7.04 -20.32
C PRO A 13 -15.95 6.13 -21.43
N GLY A 14 -14.78 5.52 -21.22
CA GLY A 14 -14.20 4.54 -22.15
C GLY A 14 -12.69 4.60 -22.26
N ARG A 15 -12.19 4.56 -23.50
CA ARG A 15 -10.74 4.71 -23.80
C ARG A 15 -10.13 5.93 -23.09
N PRO A 16 -10.71 7.15 -23.18
CA PRO A 16 -10.11 8.31 -22.51
C PRO A 16 -10.09 8.22 -20.98
N THR A 17 -11.01 7.50 -20.34
CA THR A 17 -10.93 7.21 -18.89
C THR A 17 -9.78 6.27 -18.57
N SER A 18 -9.58 5.25 -19.40
CA SER A 18 -8.50 4.28 -19.23
C SER A 18 -7.15 4.97 -19.37
N ASP A 19 -6.95 5.77 -20.43
CA ASP A 19 -5.68 6.45 -20.68
C ASP A 19 -5.34 7.44 -19.55
N TYR A 20 -6.35 8.14 -19.03
CA TYR A 20 -6.20 9.02 -17.88
C TYR A 20 -5.77 8.27 -16.62
N LEU A 21 -6.44 7.15 -16.30
CA LEU A 21 -6.09 6.32 -15.15
C LEU A 21 -4.71 5.71 -15.30
N THR A 22 -4.36 5.19 -16.48
CA THR A 22 -3.03 4.63 -16.76
C THR A 22 -1.94 5.66 -16.52
N LYS A 23 -2.10 6.91 -17.00
CA LYS A 23 -1.12 7.97 -16.77
C LYS A 23 -0.93 8.31 -15.29
N ILE A 24 -2.00 8.27 -14.49
CA ILE A 24 -1.91 8.49 -13.05
C ILE A 24 -1.23 7.30 -12.36
N LEU A 25 -1.65 6.09 -12.70
CA LEU A 25 -1.09 4.86 -12.16
C LEU A 25 0.41 4.75 -12.46
N GLU A 26 0.85 5.07 -13.67
CA GLU A 26 2.28 5.07 -14.04
C GLU A 26 3.10 6.03 -13.16
N ARG A 27 2.61 7.24 -12.92
CA ARG A 27 3.31 8.20 -12.04
C ARG A 27 3.37 7.73 -10.59
N LEU A 28 2.27 7.16 -10.09
CA LEU A 28 2.18 6.69 -8.72
C LEU A 28 3.03 5.42 -8.49
N THR A 29 2.99 4.49 -9.45
CA THR A 29 3.77 3.25 -9.40
C THR A 29 5.26 3.50 -9.55
N LEU A 30 5.69 4.51 -10.31
CA LEU A 30 7.12 4.85 -10.44
C LEU A 30 7.72 5.26 -9.07
N VAL A 31 7.00 6.09 -8.30
CA VAL A 31 7.41 6.47 -6.94
C VAL A 31 7.35 5.26 -5.99
N GLY A 32 6.27 4.47 -6.07
CA GLY A 32 6.11 3.27 -5.25
C GLY A 32 7.19 2.23 -5.49
N ALA A 33 7.54 1.96 -6.75
CA ALA A 33 8.57 1.00 -7.14
C ALA A 33 9.96 1.43 -6.67
N PHE A 34 10.28 2.73 -6.73
CA PHE A 34 11.54 3.25 -6.21
C PHE A 34 11.66 3.06 -4.69
N PHE A 35 10.60 3.40 -3.95
CA PHE A 35 10.56 3.21 -2.49
C PHE A 35 10.69 1.73 -2.10
N LEU A 36 9.94 0.85 -2.77
CA LEU A 36 9.95 -0.59 -2.49
C LEU A 36 11.30 -1.22 -2.85
N GLY A 37 11.93 -0.78 -3.95
CA GLY A 37 13.27 -1.17 -4.34
C GLY A 37 14.33 -0.77 -3.30
N LEU A 38 14.27 0.46 -2.78
CA LEU A 38 15.20 0.91 -1.73
C LEU A 38 15.09 0.08 -0.45
N ILE A 39 13.86 -0.21 0.01
CA ILE A 39 13.66 -0.99 1.23
C ILE A 39 14.06 -2.45 1.03
N ALA A 40 13.85 -3.03 -0.16
CA ALA A 40 14.27 -4.39 -0.46
C ALA A 40 15.80 -4.53 -0.56
N VAL A 41 16.47 -3.58 -1.21
CA VAL A 41 17.92 -3.63 -1.45
C VAL A 41 18.74 -3.19 -0.23
N GLY A 42 18.22 -2.27 0.58
CA GLY A 42 18.90 -1.74 1.78
C GLY A 42 19.51 -2.81 2.71
N PRO A 43 18.72 -3.74 3.26
CA PRO A 43 19.24 -4.75 4.18
C PRO A 43 20.18 -5.75 3.50
N ILE A 44 19.96 -6.06 2.22
CA ILE A 44 20.83 -6.94 1.42
C ILE A 44 22.21 -6.30 1.23
N ALA A 45 22.25 -5.01 0.89
CA ALA A 45 23.48 -4.26 0.72
C ALA A 45 24.26 -4.15 2.05
N LEU A 46 23.57 -3.78 3.14
CA LEU A 46 24.18 -3.65 4.47
C LEU A 46 24.72 -4.98 5.02
N GLY A 47 23.98 -6.09 4.82
CA GLY A 47 24.41 -7.42 5.22
C GLY A 47 25.64 -7.91 4.46
N ARG A 48 25.84 -7.48 3.20
CA ARG A 48 27.03 -7.83 2.41
C ARG A 48 28.29 -7.11 2.90
N PHE A 49 28.19 -5.87 3.40
CA PHE A 49 29.33 -5.10 3.91
C PHE A 49 29.80 -5.53 5.30
N THR A 50 28.88 -5.97 6.17
CA THR A 50 29.19 -6.33 7.58
C THR A 50 29.42 -7.83 7.78
N GLY A 51 29.15 -8.68 6.79
CA GLY A 51 29.38 -10.14 6.86
C GLY A 51 28.48 -10.88 7.84
N GLN A 52 27.47 -10.21 8.42
CA GLN A 52 26.56 -10.78 9.41
C GLN A 52 25.31 -11.34 8.73
N LEU A 53 25.16 -12.66 8.76
CA LEU A 53 23.96 -13.37 8.30
C LEU A 53 22.68 -12.89 9.03
N THR A 54 22.84 -12.39 10.25
CA THR A 54 21.76 -11.83 11.09
C THR A 54 21.06 -10.64 10.44
N LEU A 55 21.77 -9.79 9.69
CA LEU A 55 21.18 -8.62 9.02
C LEU A 55 20.29 -9.01 7.83
N TYR A 56 20.61 -10.11 7.15
CA TYR A 56 19.76 -10.66 6.08
C TYR A 56 18.42 -11.16 6.64
N LEU A 57 18.46 -11.88 7.76
CA LEU A 57 17.24 -12.38 8.43
C LEU A 57 16.43 -11.24 9.06
N ALA A 58 17.10 -10.19 9.54
CA ALA A 58 16.45 -9.00 10.09
C ALA A 58 15.66 -8.21 9.03
N GLY A 59 16.17 -8.10 7.79
CA GLY A 59 15.53 -7.32 6.73
C GLY A 59 14.13 -7.81 6.32
N THR A 60 13.96 -9.12 6.12
CA THR A 60 12.66 -9.72 5.80
C THR A 60 11.70 -9.68 6.99
N SER A 61 12.21 -9.92 8.20
CA SER A 61 11.40 -9.81 9.42
C SER A 61 10.87 -8.39 9.64
N LEU A 62 11.68 -7.35 9.38
CA LEU A 62 11.27 -5.95 9.54
C LEU A 62 10.11 -5.57 8.61
N LEU A 63 10.21 -5.97 7.34
CA LEU A 63 9.14 -5.75 6.35
C LEU A 63 7.81 -6.40 6.77
N ILE A 64 7.87 -7.65 7.23
CA ILE A 64 6.70 -8.41 7.67
C ILE A 64 6.10 -7.78 8.93
N VAL A 65 6.93 -7.45 9.93
CA VAL A 65 6.48 -6.91 11.21
C VAL A 65 5.76 -5.57 11.02
N VAL A 66 6.31 -4.65 10.22
CA VAL A 66 5.66 -3.36 9.96
C VAL A 66 4.35 -3.56 9.18
N GLY A 67 4.34 -4.45 8.17
CA GLY A 67 3.14 -4.75 7.40
C GLY A 67 2.00 -5.31 8.25
N VAL A 68 2.29 -6.33 9.04
CA VAL A 68 1.30 -6.97 9.93
C VAL A 68 0.84 -6.03 11.04
N ALA A 69 1.74 -5.21 11.62
CA ALA A 69 1.37 -4.22 12.63
C ALA A 69 0.35 -3.21 12.08
N LEU A 70 0.59 -2.66 10.89
CA LEU A 70 -0.33 -1.72 10.23
C LEU A 70 -1.67 -2.38 9.86
N GLU A 71 -1.64 -3.62 9.39
CA GLU A 71 -2.84 -4.39 9.08
C GLU A 71 -3.68 -4.64 10.35
N THR A 72 -3.02 -5.05 11.43
CA THR A 72 -3.66 -5.29 12.74
C THR A 72 -4.30 -4.01 13.28
N MET A 73 -3.60 -2.86 13.18
CA MET A 73 -4.13 -1.56 13.60
C MET A 73 -5.40 -1.19 12.82
N LYS A 74 -5.40 -1.36 11.49
CA LYS A 74 -6.59 -1.10 10.65
C LYS A 74 -7.75 -2.03 10.99
N GLN A 75 -7.48 -3.31 11.26
CA GLN A 75 -8.51 -4.26 11.66
C GLN A 75 -9.14 -3.88 13.02
N LEU A 76 -8.32 -3.44 13.98
CA LEU A 76 -8.81 -2.96 15.27
C LEU A 76 -9.64 -1.68 15.12
N GLU A 77 -9.19 -0.73 14.30
CA GLU A 77 -9.92 0.50 14.00
C GLU A 77 -11.30 0.20 13.38
N ALA A 78 -11.38 -0.73 12.43
CA ALA A 78 -12.64 -1.16 11.82
C ALA A 78 -13.62 -1.75 12.86
N GLN A 79 -13.12 -2.53 13.83
CA GLN A 79 -13.95 -3.07 14.91
C GLN A 79 -14.42 -1.98 15.91
N LEU A 80 -13.54 -1.02 16.23
CA LEU A 80 -13.88 0.12 17.08
C LEU A 80 -14.90 1.04 16.43
N LEU A 81 -14.81 1.26 15.11
CA LEU A 81 -15.80 2.03 14.35
C LEU A 81 -17.19 1.39 14.42
N MET A 82 -17.29 0.06 14.26
CA MET A 82 -18.56 -0.66 14.42
C MET A 82 -19.14 -0.51 15.84
N ARG A 83 -18.30 -0.52 16.87
CA ARG A 83 -18.73 -0.32 18.27
C ARG A 83 -19.12 1.14 18.56
N SER A 84 -18.42 2.10 17.97
CA SER A 84 -18.74 3.53 18.10
C SER A 84 -20.06 3.94 17.41
N TYR A 85 -20.65 3.04 16.62
CA TYR A 85 -21.92 3.25 15.93
C TYR A 85 -23.16 3.00 16.81
N GLU A 86 -23.00 2.52 18.06
CA GLU A 86 -24.12 2.18 18.96
C GLU A 86 -24.84 3.40 19.59
N GLY A 87 -24.47 4.64 19.28
CA GLY A 87 -24.90 5.81 20.06
C GLY A 87 -25.97 6.74 19.50
N PHE A 88 -26.43 6.59 18.24
CA PHE A 88 -27.20 7.68 17.59
C PHE A 88 -28.72 7.47 17.48
N ILE A 89 -29.27 6.29 17.81
CA ILE A 89 -30.73 6.12 17.85
C ILE A 89 -31.18 5.68 19.24
N ARG A 90 -31.33 6.68 20.11
CA ARG A 90 -32.36 6.71 21.14
C ARG A 90 -32.90 8.12 21.26
#